data_AF-A0A514LKY3-F1
#
_entry.id   AF-A0A514LKY3-F1
#
_cell.length_a   1.000
_cell.length_b   1.000
_cell.length_c   1.000
_cell.angle_alpha   90.00
_cell.angle_beta   90.00
_cell.angle_gamma   90.00
#
_symmetry.space_group_name_H-M   'P 1'
#
loop_
_entity.id
_entity.type
_entity.pdbx_description
1 polymer ?
#
loop_
_entity_poly.entity_id
_entity_poly.type
_entity_poly.pdbx_seq_one_letter_code
_entity_poly.pdbx_strand_id
1 'polypeptide(L)'
;MNVDKVISLSLYYDNFLIGIELVFYNMVNVQLLQKPNGIPVISLMNHLRYIEKAAIYYDPSQGFFDQTKKVERYSFVNRLQNQRNKPQHSPGYRLLISFEEADLQTNLTDVIRMSLLRLQKVNNLTLDWIGIFHMQEDNLHAHIIIRGFDFKNQKIILTGSHVSHLKKLITEKISSDFQCHVKERKIANYFLEKGAKP
;
A
#
# COMPACT_ATOMS: atom_id res chain seq x y z
N MET A 1 20.46 1.78 -16.08
CA MET A 1 21.13 2.59 -15.05
C MET A 1 20.09 3.48 -14.41
N ASN A 2 19.67 3.13 -13.19
CA ASN A 2 18.83 3.99 -12.38
C ASN A 2 19.76 5.08 -11.84
N VAL A 3 19.49 6.34 -12.14
CA VAL A 3 20.35 7.44 -11.66
C VAL A 3 19.83 7.84 -10.29
N ASP A 4 20.65 7.58 -9.28
CA ASP A 4 20.35 7.87 -7.87
C ASP A 4 20.21 9.38 -7.65
N LYS A 5 19.19 9.78 -6.87
CA LYS A 5 19.02 11.18 -6.48
C LYS A 5 18.90 11.26 -4.97
N VAL A 6 20.04 11.42 -4.32
CA VAL A 6 20.12 11.82 -2.90
C VAL A 6 19.77 13.30 -2.83
N ILE A 7 18.73 13.66 -2.08
CA ILE A 7 18.44 15.06 -1.74
C ILE A 7 18.85 15.25 -0.29
N SER A 8 20.05 15.79 -0.08
CA SER A 8 20.46 16.25 1.24
C SER A 8 19.81 17.61 1.52
N LEU A 9 19.02 17.69 2.59
CA LEU A 9 18.50 18.96 3.10
C LEU A 9 19.17 19.23 4.45
N SER A 10 20.01 20.25 4.51
CA SER A 10 20.58 20.75 5.76
C SER A 10 19.65 21.80 6.35
N LEU A 11 19.14 21.55 7.55
CA LEU A 11 18.41 22.55 8.34
C LEU A 11 19.29 22.98 9.51
N TYR A 12 19.30 24.28 9.79
CA TYR A 12 20.00 24.84 10.94
C TYR A 12 18.99 25.30 12.00
N TYR A 13 19.23 24.92 13.25
CA TYR A 13 18.52 25.43 14.43
C TYR A 13 19.57 25.79 15.48
N ASP A 14 19.54 27.04 16.00
CA ASP A 14 20.52 27.57 16.96
C ASP A 14 21.99 27.26 16.61
N ASN A 15 22.38 27.51 15.35
CA ASN A 15 23.73 27.27 14.82
C ASN A 15 24.23 25.80 14.87
N PHE A 16 23.36 24.84 15.17
CA PHE A 16 23.64 23.41 14.99
C PHE A 16 23.16 22.94 13.62
N LEU A 17 24.04 22.24 12.90
CA LEU A 17 23.71 21.57 11.64
C LEU A 17 22.88 20.32 11.97
N ILE A 18 21.58 20.39 11.71
CA ILE A 18 20.70 19.22 11.74
C ILE A 18 20.66 18.70 10.31
N GLY A 19 21.65 17.89 9.96
CA GLY A 19 21.64 17.16 8.70
C GLY A 19 20.50 16.14 8.75
N ILE A 20 19.49 16.30 7.90
CA ILE A 20 18.53 15.23 7.63
C ILE A 20 18.91 14.68 6.26
N GLU A 21 19.65 13.57 6.25
CA GLU A 21 19.79 12.77 5.04
C GLU A 21 18.46 12.07 4.78
N LEU A 22 17.66 12.65 3.90
CA LEU A 22 16.47 12.00 3.37
C LEU A 22 16.87 11.16 2.17
N VAL A 23 17.22 9.91 2.47
CA VAL A 23 17.53 8.91 1.46
C VAL A 23 16.22 8.31 0.94
N PHE A 24 15.72 8.79 -0.20
CA PHE A 24 14.54 8.22 -0.86
C PHE A 24 14.97 7.33 -2.03
N TYR A 25 15.32 6.08 -1.74
CA TYR A 25 15.50 5.07 -2.77
C TYR A 25 14.15 4.48 -3.20
N ASN A 26 14.20 3.62 -4.22
CA ASN A 26 13.10 2.83 -4.77
C ASN A 26 12.50 1.82 -3.77
N MET A 27 12.28 2.21 -2.51
CA MET A 27 11.82 1.38 -1.41
C MET A 27 10.48 0.68 -1.67
N VAL A 28 9.72 1.17 -2.66
CA VAL A 28 8.43 0.59 -3.03
C VAL A 28 8.38 0.30 -4.53
N ASN A 29 7.98 -0.93 -4.83
CA ASN A 29 7.63 -1.35 -6.18
C ASN A 29 6.14 -1.70 -6.24
N VAL A 30 5.45 -1.24 -7.29
CA VAL A 30 4.04 -1.58 -7.53
C VAL A 30 3.94 -2.20 -8.91
N GLN A 31 3.49 -3.45 -8.96
CA GLN A 31 3.28 -4.17 -10.20
C GLN A 31 1.80 -4.46 -10.40
N LEU A 32 1.28 -4.11 -11.57
CA LEU A 32 -0.05 -4.51 -12.00
C LEU A 32 0.04 -5.79 -12.83
N LEU A 33 -0.43 -6.87 -12.24
CA LEU A 33 -0.44 -8.18 -12.88
C LEU A 33 -1.69 -8.24 -13.77
N GLN A 34 -1.47 -8.38 -15.08
CA GLN A 34 -2.53 -8.46 -16.09
C GLN A 34 -2.38 -9.72 -16.94
N LYS A 35 -3.51 -10.12 -17.52
CA LYS A 35 -3.58 -11.09 -18.62
C LYS A 35 -4.26 -10.40 -19.81
N PRO A 36 -4.05 -10.85 -21.06
CA PRO A 36 -4.64 -10.23 -22.25
C PRO A 36 -6.16 -10.01 -22.16
N ASN A 37 -6.89 -10.94 -21.53
CA ASN A 37 -8.34 -10.88 -21.34
C ASN A 37 -8.75 -10.53 -19.89
N GLY A 38 -7.83 -9.96 -19.11
CA GLY A 38 -7.99 -9.76 -17.68
C GLY A 38 -7.83 -11.03 -16.84
N ILE A 39 -7.78 -10.89 -15.52
CA ILE A 39 -7.63 -12.05 -14.62
C ILE A 39 -9.01 -12.65 -14.34
N PRO A 40 -9.28 -13.92 -14.73
CA PRO A 40 -10.57 -14.58 -14.48
C PRO A 40 -10.95 -14.61 -12.99
N VAL A 41 -12.24 -14.51 -12.68
CA VAL A 41 -12.75 -14.58 -11.28
C VAL A 41 -12.23 -15.82 -10.55
N ILE A 42 -12.28 -16.99 -11.20
CA ILE A 42 -11.77 -18.24 -10.61
C ILE A 42 -10.28 -18.16 -10.27
N SER A 43 -9.48 -17.49 -11.09
CA SER A 43 -8.05 -17.30 -10.84
C SER A 43 -7.81 -16.36 -9.66
N LEU A 44 -8.62 -15.32 -9.50
CA LEU A 44 -8.57 -14.42 -8.35
C LEU A 44 -8.98 -15.14 -7.07
N MET A 45 -10.05 -15.94 -7.11
CA MET A 45 -10.50 -16.74 -5.96
C MET A 45 -9.45 -17.76 -5.52
N ASN A 46 -8.83 -18.46 -6.47
CA ASN A 46 -7.76 -19.40 -6.17
C ASN A 46 -6.54 -18.69 -5.58
N HIS A 47 -6.18 -17.52 -6.10
CA HIS A 47 -5.11 -16.70 -5.54
C HIS A 47 -5.42 -16.26 -4.11
N LEU A 48 -6.63 -15.76 -3.85
CA LEU A 48 -7.06 -15.38 -2.50
C LEU A 48 -6.97 -16.54 -1.50
N ARG A 49 -7.35 -17.77 -1.90
CA ARG A 49 -7.19 -18.96 -1.06
C ARG A 49 -5.72 -19.34 -0.83
N TYR A 50 -4.89 -19.20 -1.85
CA TYR A 50 -3.46 -19.50 -1.76
C TYR A 50 -2.76 -18.52 -0.81
N ILE A 51 -2.99 -17.22 -0.99
CA ILE A 51 -2.33 -16.19 -0.18
C ILE A 51 -2.82 -16.22 1.28
N GLU A 52 -4.11 -16.46 1.53
CA GLU A 52 -4.62 -16.66 2.89
C GLU A 52 -3.87 -17.76 3.66
N LYS A 53 -3.48 -18.85 2.99
CA LYS A 53 -2.74 -19.96 3.61
C LYS A 53 -1.25 -19.68 3.76
N ALA A 54 -0.66 -18.93 2.83
CA ALA A 54 0.76 -18.65 2.77
C ALA A 54 1.18 -17.42 3.60
N ALA A 55 0.23 -16.73 4.22
CA ALA A 55 0.51 -15.58 5.07
C ALA A 55 1.28 -16.02 6.33
N ILE A 56 2.56 -15.63 6.42
CA ILE A 56 3.33 -15.66 7.66
C ILE A 56 3.18 -14.26 8.27
N TYR A 57 2.54 -14.19 9.44
CA TYR A 57 2.01 -12.93 9.99
C TYR A 57 3.08 -12.13 10.75
N TYR A 58 3.49 -11.00 10.17
CA TYR A 58 4.38 -10.01 10.83
C TYR A 58 3.61 -9.00 11.73
N ASP A 59 2.30 -8.83 11.48
CA ASP A 59 1.23 -8.10 12.23
C ASP A 59 1.39 -6.58 12.46
N PRO A 60 0.43 -5.74 11.99
CA PRO A 60 -0.72 -5.34 12.82
C PRO A 60 -2.02 -5.26 11.99
N SER A 61 -2.58 -6.42 11.63
CA SER A 61 -3.93 -6.83 11.99
C SER A 61 -4.32 -8.09 11.16
N GLN A 62 -3.62 -9.19 11.44
CA GLN A 62 -3.63 -10.57 10.91
C GLN A 62 -4.80 -11.07 10.04
N GLY A 63 -5.02 -10.45 8.89
CA GLY A 63 -6.01 -10.94 7.95
C GLY A 63 -6.15 -10.03 6.75
N PHE A 64 -7.11 -10.38 5.91
CA PHE A 64 -7.46 -9.49 4.83
C PHE A 64 -7.99 -8.16 5.35
N PHE A 65 -7.67 -7.11 4.63
CA PHE A 65 -8.16 -5.77 4.91
C PHE A 65 -8.71 -5.10 3.66
N ASP A 66 -9.63 -4.17 3.85
CA ASP A 66 -10.14 -3.30 2.79
C ASP A 66 -9.88 -1.83 3.14
N GLN A 67 -10.56 -0.93 2.44
CA GLN A 67 -10.52 0.53 2.64
C GLN A 67 -10.83 1.00 4.06
N THR A 68 -11.51 0.22 4.89
CA THR A 68 -12.02 0.65 6.21
C THR A 68 -11.59 -0.24 7.36
N LYS A 69 -11.46 -1.55 7.14
CA LYS A 69 -11.31 -2.50 8.24
C LYS A 69 -10.68 -3.82 7.80
N LYS A 70 -10.56 -4.74 8.75
CA LYS A 70 -10.39 -6.16 8.51
C LYS A 70 -11.65 -6.74 7.88
N VAL A 71 -11.48 -7.66 6.94
CA VAL A 71 -12.59 -8.30 6.24
C VAL A 71 -12.34 -9.79 6.06
N GLU A 72 -13.42 -10.56 6.01
CA GLU A 72 -13.35 -11.99 5.69
C GLU A 72 -13.21 -12.18 4.18
N ARG A 73 -12.34 -13.12 3.77
CA ARG A 73 -12.16 -13.47 2.35
C ARG A 73 -13.49 -13.79 1.66
N TYR A 74 -14.35 -14.56 2.34
CA TYR A 74 -15.64 -14.98 1.78
C TYR A 74 -16.54 -13.79 1.41
N SER A 75 -16.52 -12.72 2.21
CA SER A 75 -17.32 -11.52 1.94
C SER A 75 -16.93 -10.84 0.62
N PHE A 76 -15.63 -10.79 0.31
CA PHE A 76 -15.13 -10.25 -0.94
C PHE A 76 -15.36 -11.20 -2.12
N VAL A 77 -15.15 -12.51 -1.92
CA VAL A 77 -15.42 -13.53 -2.95
C VAL A 77 -16.86 -13.48 -3.41
N ASN A 78 -17.82 -13.34 -2.49
CA ASN A 78 -19.24 -13.20 -2.84
C ASN A 78 -19.47 -11.98 -3.75
N ARG A 79 -18.87 -10.82 -3.42
CA ARG A 79 -18.98 -9.62 -4.28
C ARG A 79 -18.30 -9.80 -5.63
N LEU A 80 -17.16 -10.49 -5.68
CA LEU A 80 -16.43 -10.79 -6.91
C LEU A 80 -17.22 -11.75 -7.83
N GLN A 81 -17.91 -12.74 -7.27
CA GLN A 81 -18.75 -13.68 -8.03
C GLN A 81 -20.03 -13.01 -8.56
N ASN A 82 -20.64 -12.14 -7.76
CA ASN A 82 -21.88 -11.45 -8.11
C ASN A 82 -21.68 -10.24 -9.04
N GLN A 83 -20.44 -9.89 -9.38
CA GLN A 83 -20.20 -8.81 -10.33
C GLN A 83 -20.65 -9.22 -11.75
N ARG A 84 -21.07 -8.25 -12.55
CA ARG A 84 -21.56 -8.52 -13.91
C ARG A 84 -20.40 -8.88 -14.83
N ASN A 85 -20.16 -10.18 -15.00
CA ASN A 85 -19.13 -10.66 -15.90
C ASN A 85 -19.59 -10.50 -17.35
N LYS A 86 -19.02 -9.53 -18.06
CA LYS A 86 -19.16 -9.39 -19.51
C LYS A 86 -17.92 -9.99 -20.20
N PRO A 87 -18.06 -10.74 -21.31
CA PRO A 87 -16.95 -11.43 -21.97
C PRO A 87 -15.76 -10.53 -22.35
N GLN A 88 -15.98 -9.23 -22.52
CA GLN A 88 -15.00 -8.27 -23.05
C GLN A 88 -14.25 -7.47 -21.96
N HIS A 89 -14.40 -7.84 -20.68
CA HIS A 89 -13.93 -7.02 -19.57
C HIS A 89 -13.08 -7.79 -18.58
N SER A 90 -12.01 -7.16 -18.09
CA SER A 90 -11.22 -7.73 -17.01
C SER A 90 -12.11 -7.89 -15.77
N PRO A 91 -12.30 -9.12 -15.27
CA PRO A 91 -13.13 -9.31 -14.09
C PRO A 91 -12.42 -8.87 -12.79
N GLY A 92 -11.12 -8.59 -12.85
CA GLY A 92 -10.43 -7.96 -11.74
C GLY A 92 -8.95 -7.75 -12.04
N TYR A 93 -8.29 -7.14 -11.08
CA TYR A 93 -6.89 -6.76 -11.13
C TYR A 93 -6.18 -7.28 -9.90
N ARG A 94 -4.88 -7.53 -10.05
CA ARG A 94 -4.00 -7.89 -8.95
C ARG A 94 -2.82 -6.93 -8.95
N LEU A 95 -2.61 -6.24 -7.85
CA LEU A 95 -1.40 -5.48 -7.59
C LEU A 95 -0.52 -6.28 -6.64
N LEU A 96 0.79 -6.28 -6.93
CA LEU A 96 1.83 -6.69 -6.00
C LEU A 96 2.59 -5.44 -5.57
N ILE A 97 2.64 -5.19 -4.27
CA ILE A 97 3.35 -4.05 -3.69
C ILE A 97 4.48 -4.60 -2.84
N SER A 98 5.73 -4.41 -3.25
CA SER A 98 6.90 -4.87 -2.49
C SER A 98 7.56 -3.69 -1.78
N PHE A 99 8.04 -3.94 -0.57
CA PHE A 99 8.76 -2.97 0.26
C PHE A 99 10.18 -3.48 0.47
N GLU A 100 11.18 -2.79 -0.06
CA GLU A 100 12.60 -3.22 0.00
C GLU A 100 13.18 -3.04 1.40
N GLU A 101 12.85 -1.93 2.07
CA GLU A 101 13.30 -1.63 3.44
C GLU A 101 12.14 -0.96 4.20
N ALA A 102 11.14 -1.74 4.61
CA ALA A 102 10.06 -1.18 5.42
C ALA A 102 10.55 -0.94 6.86
N ASP A 103 10.50 0.31 7.32
CA ASP A 103 10.61 0.61 8.75
C ASP A 103 9.48 -0.12 9.49
N LEU A 104 9.85 -0.99 10.42
CA LEU A 104 8.96 -1.83 11.22
C LEU A 104 7.94 -1.01 12.03
N GLN A 105 8.16 0.30 12.20
CA GLN A 105 7.23 1.19 12.90
C GLN A 105 6.15 1.79 12.00
N THR A 106 6.26 1.68 10.67
CA THR A 106 5.26 2.24 9.76
C THR A 106 4.03 1.33 9.68
N ASN A 107 2.84 1.90 9.89
CA ASN A 107 1.59 1.17 9.63
C ASN A 107 1.33 1.05 8.12
N LEU A 108 1.93 0.05 7.48
CA LEU A 108 1.83 -0.16 6.03
C LEU A 108 0.39 -0.41 5.55
N THR A 109 -0.48 -0.92 6.42
CA THR A 109 -1.91 -1.07 6.11
C THR A 109 -2.55 0.29 5.90
N ASP A 110 -2.28 1.24 6.79
CA ASP A 110 -2.74 2.64 6.65
C ASP A 110 -2.13 3.30 5.40
N VAL A 111 -0.83 3.09 5.17
CA VAL A 111 -0.14 3.59 3.97
C VAL A 111 -0.87 3.16 2.70
N ILE A 112 -1.17 1.87 2.54
CA ILE A 112 -1.88 1.35 1.36
C ILE A 112 -3.31 1.93 1.28
N ARG A 113 -4.06 1.93 2.39
CA ARG A 113 -5.44 2.46 2.42
C ARG A 113 -5.49 3.93 2.00
N MET A 114 -4.68 4.77 2.63
CA MET A 114 -4.66 6.20 2.37
C MET A 114 -4.19 6.52 0.95
N SER A 115 -3.20 5.76 0.45
CA SER A 115 -2.72 5.91 -0.93
C SER A 115 -3.78 5.51 -1.96
N LEU A 116 -4.50 4.39 -1.75
CA LEU A 116 -5.60 3.98 -2.62
C LEU A 116 -6.81 4.92 -2.54
N LEU A 117 -7.14 5.46 -1.37
CA LEU A 117 -8.17 6.47 -1.21
C LEU A 117 -7.82 7.76 -1.96
N ARG A 118 -6.56 8.19 -1.89
CA ARG A 118 -6.09 9.36 -2.62
C ARG A 118 -6.08 9.11 -4.13
N LEU A 119 -5.64 7.93 -4.58
CA LEU A 119 -5.69 7.53 -5.98
C LEU A 119 -7.13 7.56 -6.50
N GLN A 120 -8.08 7.00 -5.74
CA GLN A 120 -9.51 7.03 -6.06
C GLN A 120 -10.03 8.46 -6.25
N LYS A 121 -9.74 9.34 -5.29
CA LYS A 121 -10.18 10.74 -5.33
C LYS A 121 -9.65 11.49 -6.54
N VAL A 122 -8.36 11.34 -6.86
CA VAL A 122 -7.74 12.10 -7.96
C VAL A 122 -8.17 11.58 -9.33
N ASN A 123 -8.39 10.28 -9.48
CA ASN A 123 -8.75 9.67 -10.77
C ASN A 123 -10.26 9.43 -10.93
N ASN A 124 -11.08 9.90 -10.00
CA ASN A 124 -12.54 9.66 -9.95
C ASN A 124 -12.90 8.17 -10.08
N LEU A 125 -12.14 7.32 -9.39
CA LEU A 125 -12.37 5.88 -9.32
C LEU A 125 -13.09 5.51 -8.02
N THR A 126 -13.88 4.44 -8.06
CA THR A 126 -14.44 3.80 -6.86
C THR A 126 -14.02 2.33 -6.86
N LEU A 127 -13.08 1.96 -6.02
CA LEU A 127 -12.47 0.63 -6.03
C LEU A 127 -13.08 -0.23 -4.91
N ASP A 128 -13.55 -1.43 -5.25
CA ASP A 128 -13.81 -2.49 -4.28
C ASP A 128 -12.62 -3.45 -4.31
N TRP A 129 -11.88 -3.51 -3.20
CA TRP A 129 -10.60 -4.21 -3.13
C TRP A 129 -10.41 -4.89 -1.77
N ILE A 130 -9.51 -5.87 -1.76
CA ILE A 130 -9.06 -6.59 -0.59
C ILE A 130 -7.54 -6.75 -0.65
N GLY A 131 -6.86 -6.59 0.48
CA GLY A 131 -5.41 -6.66 0.59
C GLY A 131 -4.96 -7.62 1.70
N ILE A 132 -3.77 -8.18 1.56
CA ILE A 132 -3.09 -8.96 2.60
C ILE A 132 -1.57 -8.81 2.47
N PHE A 133 -0.87 -8.75 3.61
CA PHE A 133 0.59 -8.70 3.67
C PHE A 133 1.19 -10.10 3.82
N HIS A 134 2.32 -10.31 3.15
CA HIS A 134 3.06 -11.55 3.06
C HIS A 134 4.55 -11.26 3.26
N MET A 135 5.22 -12.14 4.00
CA MET A 135 6.68 -12.16 4.09
C MET A 135 7.18 -13.41 3.37
N GLN A 136 8.05 -13.25 2.37
CA GLN A 136 8.75 -14.37 1.75
C GLN A 136 10.24 -14.05 1.72
N GLU A 137 11.07 -14.85 2.38
CA GLU A 137 12.54 -14.69 2.36
C GLU A 137 12.93 -13.23 2.68
N ASP A 138 12.39 -12.69 3.78
CA ASP A 138 12.56 -11.30 4.25
C ASP A 138 12.02 -10.20 3.31
N ASN A 139 11.34 -10.56 2.22
CA ASN A 139 10.64 -9.61 1.36
C ASN A 139 9.19 -9.41 1.81
N LEU A 140 8.95 -8.29 2.47
CA LEU A 140 7.61 -7.84 2.82
C LEU A 140 6.88 -7.32 1.58
N HIS A 141 5.73 -7.90 1.28
CA HIS A 141 4.91 -7.47 0.15
C HIS A 141 3.42 -7.62 0.42
N ALA A 142 2.61 -6.78 -0.22
CA ALA A 142 1.16 -6.85 -0.17
C ALA A 142 0.59 -7.34 -1.50
N HIS A 143 -0.36 -8.26 -1.43
CA HIS A 143 -1.22 -8.63 -2.55
C HIS A 143 -2.52 -7.85 -2.43
N ILE A 144 -2.82 -7.00 -3.42
CA ILE A 144 -4.10 -6.27 -3.48
C ILE A 144 -4.91 -6.79 -4.66
N ILE A 145 -6.11 -7.29 -4.38
CA ILE A 145 -7.06 -7.74 -5.38
C ILE A 145 -8.18 -6.71 -5.52
N ILE A 146 -8.44 -6.27 -6.74
CA ILE A 146 -9.43 -5.24 -7.05
C ILE A 146 -10.45 -5.84 -8.01
N ARG A 147 -11.74 -5.64 -7.74
CA ARG A 147 -12.81 -6.04 -8.67
C ARG A 147 -12.73 -5.25 -9.97
N GLY A 148 -13.16 -5.85 -11.08
CA GLY A 148 -13.25 -5.18 -12.38
C GLY A 148 -14.38 -4.14 -12.47
N PHE A 149 -15.24 -4.09 -11.43
CA PHE A 149 -16.39 -3.21 -11.34
C PHE A 149 -16.53 -2.61 -9.95
N ASP A 150 -17.02 -1.38 -9.86
CA ASP A 150 -17.29 -0.70 -8.60
C ASP A 150 -18.60 -1.20 -7.92
N PHE A 151 -18.96 -0.61 -6.78
CA PHE A 151 -20.20 -0.91 -6.07
C PHE A 151 -21.47 -0.52 -6.84
N LYS A 152 -21.36 0.37 -7.82
CA LYS A 152 -22.43 0.77 -8.75
C LYS A 152 -22.42 -0.05 -10.05
N ASN A 153 -21.60 -1.10 -10.11
CA ASN A 153 -21.41 -1.96 -11.28
C ASN A 153 -20.88 -1.23 -12.52
N GLN A 154 -20.18 -0.12 -12.33
CA GLN A 154 -19.44 0.58 -13.38
C GLN A 154 -18.06 -0.06 -13.56
N LYS A 155 -17.61 -0.12 -14.81
CA LYS A 155 -16.33 -0.72 -15.17
C LYS A 155 -15.18 0.09 -14.58
N ILE A 156 -14.23 -0.62 -13.98
CA ILE A 156 -12.93 -0.07 -13.59
C ILE A 156 -11.92 -0.31 -14.72
N ILE A 157 -11.11 0.72 -15.01
CA ILE A 157 -9.99 0.63 -15.94
C ILE A 157 -8.74 1.04 -15.17
N LEU A 158 -7.90 0.06 -14.82
CA LEU A 158 -6.56 0.30 -14.27
C LEU A 158 -5.50 0.14 -15.35
N THR A 159 -4.59 1.11 -15.40
CA THR A 159 -3.54 1.24 -16.42
C THR A 159 -2.19 1.46 -15.74
N GLY A 160 -1.11 1.43 -16.53
CA GLY A 160 0.24 1.75 -16.04
C GLY A 160 0.35 3.14 -15.38
N SER A 161 -0.38 4.15 -15.87
CA SER A 161 -0.36 5.49 -15.25
C SER A 161 -0.93 5.50 -13.83
N HIS A 162 -1.98 4.72 -13.57
CA HIS A 162 -2.53 4.54 -12.23
C HIS A 162 -1.53 3.85 -11.30
N VAL A 163 -0.76 2.88 -11.80
CA VAL A 163 0.28 2.16 -11.05
C VAL A 163 1.42 3.10 -10.67
N SER A 164 1.92 3.88 -11.63
CA SER A 164 2.98 4.87 -11.37
C SER A 164 2.53 5.93 -10.37
N HIS A 165 1.27 6.39 -10.47
CA HIS A 165 0.71 7.34 -9.52
C HIS A 165 0.55 6.71 -8.13
N LEU A 166 0.06 5.47 -8.03
CA LEU A 166 -0.05 4.77 -6.76
C LEU A 166 1.32 4.58 -6.09
N LYS A 167 2.36 4.20 -6.85
CA LYS A 167 3.74 4.12 -6.34
C LYS A 167 4.16 5.46 -5.71
N LYS A 168 3.95 6.57 -6.41
CA LYS A 168 4.26 7.92 -5.90
C LYS A 168 3.52 8.22 -4.59
N LEU A 169 2.22 7.97 -4.52
CA LEU A 169 1.41 8.23 -3.32
C LEU A 169 1.86 7.39 -2.12
N ILE A 170 2.24 6.13 -2.34
CA ILE A 170 2.77 5.26 -1.28
C ILE A 170 4.10 5.80 -0.77
N THR A 171 5.02 6.14 -1.67
CA THR A 171 6.32 6.73 -1.29
C THR A 171 6.13 8.03 -0.49
N GLU A 172 5.25 8.92 -0.93
CA GLU A 172 4.93 10.17 -0.22
C GLU A 172 4.36 9.91 1.18
N LYS A 173 3.45 8.93 1.33
CA LYS A 173 2.84 8.61 2.63
C LYS A 173 3.85 8.01 3.59
N ILE A 174 4.69 7.07 3.15
CA ILE A 174 5.78 6.51 3.97
C ILE A 174 6.72 7.63 4.44
N SER A 175 7.09 8.53 3.53
CA SER A 175 7.95 9.67 3.83
C SER A 175 7.34 10.58 4.90
N SER A 176 6.05 10.86 4.79
CA SER A 176 5.30 11.67 5.75
C SER A 176 5.23 11.02 7.14
N ASP A 177 4.95 9.71 7.19
CA ASP A 177 4.85 8.96 8.45
C ASP A 177 6.20 8.89 9.17
N PHE A 178 7.29 8.64 8.41
CA PHE A 178 8.64 8.66 8.95
C PHE A 178 9.00 10.02 9.57
N GLN A 179 8.71 11.13 8.87
CA GLN A 179 8.94 12.47 9.40
C GLN A 179 8.11 12.75 10.67
N CYS A 180 6.90 12.20 10.76
CA CYS A 180 6.06 12.30 11.95
C CYS A 180 6.73 11.61 13.15
N HIS A 181 7.17 10.36 12.98
CA HIS A 181 7.84 9.60 14.05
C HIS A 181 9.16 10.24 14.50
N VAL A 182 9.96 10.80 13.59
CA VAL A 182 11.18 11.54 13.96
C VAL A 182 10.84 12.76 14.82
N LYS A 183 9.78 13.51 14.50
CA LYS A 183 9.32 14.65 15.30
C LYS A 183 8.83 14.20 16.68
N GLU A 184 8.03 13.15 16.75
CA GLU A 184 7.53 12.57 18.02
C GLU A 184 8.69 12.18 18.94
N ARG A 185 9.72 11.49 18.42
CA ARG A 185 10.90 11.12 19.21
C ARG A 185 11.69 12.34 19.70
N LYS A 186 11.86 13.37 18.87
CA LYS A 186 12.52 14.61 19.29
C LYS A 186 11.77 15.32 20.42
N ILE A 187 10.44 15.38 20.32
CA ILE A 187 9.58 15.95 21.37
C ILE A 187 9.70 15.12 22.66
N ALA A 188 9.62 13.79 22.55
CA ALA A 188 9.76 12.90 23.71
C ALA A 188 11.13 13.07 24.40
N ASN A 189 12.22 13.11 23.64
CA ASN A 189 13.56 13.31 24.17
C ASN A 189 13.72 14.69 24.84
N TYR A 190 13.15 15.76 24.27
CA TYR A 190 13.17 17.09 24.87
C TYR A 190 12.53 17.11 26.27
N PHE A 191 11.39 16.44 26.45
CA PHE A 191 10.74 16.34 27.76
C PHE A 191 11.53 15.50 28.76
N LEU A 192 12.13 14.39 28.31
CA LEU A 192 13.00 13.55 29.13
C LEU A 192 14.24 14.30 29.63
N GLU A 193 14.91 15.06 28.76
CA GLU A 193 16.11 15.83 29.10
C GLU A 193 15.83 17.00 30.05
N LYS A 194 14.63 17.59 30.01
CA LYS A 194 14.23 18.70 30.88
C LYS A 194 13.64 18.26 32.22
N GLY A 195 13.62 16.96 32.51
CA GLY A 195 13.04 16.42 33.75
C GLY A 195 11.54 16.68 33.88
N ALA A 196 10.88 17.09 32.80
CA ALA A 196 9.44 17.28 32.76
C ALA A 196 8.82 15.90 32.59
N LYS A 197 8.21 15.36 33.66
CA LYS A 197 7.36 14.18 33.52
C LYS A 197 6.16 14.53 32.63
N PRO A 198 5.73 13.60 31.76
CA PRO A 198 4.53 13.79 30.94
C PRO A 198 3.28 14.04 31.78
#